data_AF-A0A819DMP8-F1
#
_entry.id   AF-A0A819DMP8-F1
#
_cell.length_a   1.000
_cell.length_b   1.000
_cell.length_c   1.000
_cell.angle_alpha   90.00
_cell.angle_beta   90.00
_cell.angle_gamma   90.00
#
_symmetry.space_group_name_H-M   'P 1'
#
loop_
_entity.id
_entity.type
_entity.pdbx_description
1 polymer ?
#
loop_
_entity_poly.entity_id
_entity_poly.type
_entity_poly.pdbx_seq_one_letter_code
_entity_poly.pdbx_strand_id
1 'polypeptide(L)'
;MLFLTNYDHLVGFVTSGAVTLHKRFLEQVIPQDQTFDESDYAGIFHFRFWLYGEWYDVVIDDQLPYIEDDGFVYCRNTKDPNEMWAPLLEKAYAKIHGSYQTLDGGEMNEALINMTAGLDENFNLFKLNAEKDKQPNSKEAIKRIMYQAFAKNSMLGCSIGADPSKSEEKLSSDLIAGHAYTVIDAQEITNNDQKVSLVKVRNPWGRGGEWNGNWSDNSTVWDTVSDEEKEKLKYKKLNDGEFWMSWDDFFSNFHNLSMCHCGPSTFEAIAELEDSPKPVDQSERMWMEEKFPGKWSFENTAKEESAKGKEGTCALTLNKRCREQVIPENQSFDESDYAGIFHFRFWLYGEWYDVVIDDQLPCNQDNELIYCYNKKDKNEMWAPLLEKAYAKLHGSYQTLDGGDINEALINMTGGLDETFNLSKLDAKKDKQPNYKETIKRIMYQAFAKNSMLGCSIDPGPSKSKEDSSEPEEGLPSGLFAGHAYIVIDTQDITTNDDKKVSLVKIRNPWGSGTEWNGDWSDKSPVWDDVSKEVKKKLTYEEVQDGEFWMSWDDFFSNFHELEICHCGPSSFEAIARQLDSSKPVDQSEENWCQVR
;
A
#
# COMPACT_ATOMS: atom_id res chain seq x y z
N MET A 1 -28.66 25.75 -12.43
CA MET A 1 -27.46 24.89 -12.27
C MET A 1 -27.06 24.91 -10.80
N LEU A 2 -26.60 23.81 -10.20
CA LEU A 2 -25.89 23.90 -8.91
C LEU A 2 -24.64 24.76 -9.14
N PHE A 3 -24.72 26.05 -8.81
CA PHE A 3 -23.62 26.97 -9.05
C PHE A 3 -22.46 26.61 -8.12
N LEU A 4 -21.36 26.15 -8.72
CA LEU A 4 -20.08 25.96 -8.05
C LEU A 4 -19.44 27.34 -7.84
N THR A 5 -19.70 28.00 -6.71
CA THR A 5 -19.13 29.31 -6.37
C THR A 5 -18.01 29.20 -5.32
N ASN A 6 -17.23 30.28 -5.14
CA ASN A 6 -16.01 30.30 -4.31
C ASN A 6 -16.20 29.63 -2.94
N TYR A 7 -15.42 28.57 -2.72
CA TYR A 7 -15.58 27.55 -1.69
C TYR A 7 -15.07 27.93 -0.29
N ASP A 8 -14.80 29.20 -0.05
CA ASP A 8 -14.00 29.71 1.08
C ASP A 8 -14.69 29.58 2.46
N HIS A 9 -15.90 29.00 2.56
CA HIS A 9 -16.78 29.14 3.74
C HIS A 9 -17.62 27.91 4.14
N LEU A 10 -17.21 26.69 3.72
CA LEU A 10 -17.91 25.44 4.05
C LEU A 10 -17.56 24.92 5.44
N VAL A 11 -18.55 24.76 6.32
CA VAL A 11 -18.38 24.10 7.63
C VAL A 11 -18.90 22.66 7.53
N GLY A 12 -18.32 21.68 8.25
CA GLY A 12 -18.86 20.31 8.36
C GLY A 12 -18.05 19.24 7.62
N PHE A 13 -18.31 19.02 6.33
CA PHE A 13 -17.70 17.93 5.57
C PHE A 13 -16.30 18.30 5.03
N VAL A 14 -15.28 18.21 5.88
CA VAL A 14 -13.90 18.69 5.62
C VAL A 14 -13.31 18.21 4.29
N THR A 15 -13.61 16.98 3.89
CA THR A 15 -13.06 16.37 2.68
C THR A 15 -13.48 17.08 1.39
N SER A 16 -14.63 17.76 1.37
CA SER A 16 -15.02 18.58 0.20
C SER A 16 -14.00 19.70 -0.04
N GLY A 17 -13.35 20.23 1.00
CA GLY A 17 -12.33 21.26 0.87
C GLY A 17 -11.14 20.82 0.02
N ALA A 18 -10.66 19.58 0.20
CA ALA A 18 -9.57 19.03 -0.59
C ALA A 18 -9.97 18.73 -2.04
N VAL A 19 -11.15 18.14 -2.25
CA VAL A 19 -11.66 17.80 -3.59
C VAL A 19 -11.95 19.05 -4.42
N THR A 20 -12.41 20.14 -3.79
CA THR A 20 -12.70 21.42 -4.49
C THR A 20 -11.47 22.10 -5.09
N LEU A 21 -10.25 21.76 -4.63
CA LEU A 21 -9.00 22.25 -5.24
C LEU A 21 -8.83 21.75 -6.68
N HIS A 22 -9.55 20.69 -7.04
CA HIS A 22 -9.46 20.03 -8.32
C HIS A 22 -10.84 19.91 -8.96
N LYS A 23 -11.22 20.94 -9.75
CA LYS A 23 -12.54 21.06 -10.40
C LYS A 23 -13.02 19.76 -11.08
N ARG A 24 -12.11 19.03 -11.72
CA ARG A 24 -12.42 17.77 -12.43
C ARG A 24 -12.88 16.65 -11.51
N PHE A 25 -12.28 16.51 -10.33
CA PHE A 25 -12.76 15.52 -9.34
C PHE A 25 -14.11 15.92 -8.78
N LEU A 26 -14.33 17.21 -8.58
CA LEU A 26 -15.63 17.72 -8.13
C LEU A 26 -16.74 17.47 -9.16
N GLU A 27 -16.47 17.65 -10.45
CA GLU A 27 -17.41 17.36 -11.54
C GLU A 27 -17.71 15.85 -11.69
N GLN A 28 -16.74 14.99 -11.37
CA GLN A 28 -16.95 13.54 -11.30
C GLN A 28 -17.92 13.16 -10.19
N VAL A 29 -17.77 13.75 -9.00
CA VAL A 29 -18.62 13.48 -7.83
C VAL A 29 -19.97 14.18 -7.93
N ILE A 30 -20.03 15.37 -8.53
CA ILE A 30 -21.21 16.22 -8.67
C ILE A 30 -21.52 16.41 -10.16
N PRO A 31 -22.37 15.55 -10.74
CA PRO A 31 -22.85 15.71 -12.11
C PRO A 31 -23.47 17.09 -12.35
N GLN A 32 -23.13 17.71 -13.48
CA GLN A 32 -23.50 19.10 -13.81
C GLN A 32 -24.88 19.25 -14.47
N ASP A 33 -25.59 18.14 -14.68
CA ASP A 33 -26.93 18.04 -15.26
C ASP A 33 -28.06 18.31 -14.25
N GLN A 34 -27.73 18.90 -13.10
CA GLN A 34 -28.63 19.09 -11.98
C GLN A 34 -28.91 20.57 -11.70
N THR A 35 -30.16 20.91 -11.38
CA THR A 35 -30.57 22.30 -11.20
C THR A 35 -31.76 22.48 -10.26
N PHE A 36 -31.85 23.67 -9.65
CA PHE A 36 -33.03 24.18 -8.96
C PHE A 36 -33.94 25.02 -9.87
N ASP A 37 -33.63 25.13 -11.17
CA ASP A 37 -34.46 25.87 -12.13
C ASP A 37 -35.83 25.19 -12.28
N GLU A 38 -36.92 25.95 -12.14
CA GLU A 38 -38.29 25.43 -12.06
C GLU A 38 -38.74 24.54 -13.23
N SER A 39 -38.12 24.67 -14.41
CA SER A 39 -38.47 23.86 -15.60
C SER A 39 -38.13 22.38 -15.46
N ASP A 40 -37.03 22.07 -14.75
CA ASP A 40 -36.44 20.74 -14.67
C ASP A 40 -36.23 20.27 -13.22
N TYR A 41 -36.59 21.11 -12.25
CA TYR A 41 -36.53 20.78 -10.82
C TYR A 41 -37.66 19.83 -10.42
N ALA A 42 -37.28 18.72 -9.77
CA ALA A 42 -38.21 17.73 -9.22
C ALA A 42 -37.89 17.35 -7.77
N GLY A 43 -37.07 18.15 -7.06
CA GLY A 43 -36.65 17.85 -5.68
C GLY A 43 -35.77 16.61 -5.58
N ILE A 44 -35.01 16.29 -6.63
CA ILE A 44 -34.17 15.10 -6.76
C ILE A 44 -32.80 15.48 -7.29
N PHE A 45 -31.77 14.90 -6.69
CA PHE A 45 -30.36 15.10 -6.99
C PHE A 45 -29.61 13.78 -6.94
N HIS A 46 -28.43 13.69 -7.54
CA HIS A 46 -27.58 12.51 -7.54
C HIS A 46 -26.09 12.87 -7.47
N PHE A 47 -25.32 11.99 -6.87
CA PHE A 47 -23.89 12.16 -6.60
C PHE A 47 -23.17 10.85 -6.86
N ARG A 48 -21.93 10.92 -7.34
CA ARG A 48 -21.15 9.72 -7.64
C ARG A 48 -20.07 9.52 -6.59
N PHE A 49 -19.98 8.30 -6.05
CA PHE A 49 -18.93 7.91 -5.12
C PHE A 49 -18.23 6.64 -5.59
N TRP A 50 -16.93 6.60 -5.38
CA TRP A 50 -16.11 5.42 -5.59
C TRP A 50 -16.23 4.47 -4.40
N LEU A 51 -16.88 3.34 -4.61
CA LEU A 51 -17.06 2.31 -3.59
C LEU A 51 -16.57 0.98 -4.14
N TYR A 52 -15.69 0.31 -3.40
CA TYR A 52 -15.25 -1.05 -3.69
C TYR A 52 -14.75 -1.30 -5.12
N GLY A 53 -14.12 -0.30 -5.74
CA GLY A 53 -13.56 -0.45 -7.09
C GLY A 53 -14.45 0.05 -8.23
N GLU A 54 -15.61 0.63 -7.94
CA GLU A 54 -16.55 1.13 -8.96
C GLU A 54 -17.19 2.47 -8.56
N TRP A 55 -17.66 3.24 -9.55
CA TRP A 55 -18.43 4.46 -9.32
C TRP A 55 -19.92 4.16 -9.19
N TYR A 56 -20.49 4.49 -8.04
CA TYR A 56 -21.90 4.33 -7.73
C TYR A 56 -22.64 5.66 -7.80
N ASP A 57 -23.80 5.67 -8.45
CA ASP A 57 -24.67 6.84 -8.53
C ASP A 57 -25.72 6.84 -7.41
N VAL A 58 -25.65 7.83 -6.53
CA VAL A 58 -26.42 7.92 -5.29
C VAL A 58 -27.44 9.04 -5.41
N VAL A 59 -28.69 8.65 -5.61
CA VAL A 59 -29.82 9.57 -5.74
C VAL A 59 -30.39 9.95 -4.37
N ILE A 60 -30.66 11.22 -4.12
CA ILE A 60 -31.29 11.76 -2.90
C ILE A 60 -32.39 12.78 -3.26
N ASP A 61 -33.31 13.00 -2.33
CA ASP A 61 -34.12 14.22 -2.33
C ASP A 61 -33.37 15.39 -1.67
N ASP A 62 -33.92 16.60 -1.72
CA ASP A 62 -33.30 17.82 -1.17
C ASP A 62 -33.80 18.23 0.22
N GLN A 63 -34.48 17.35 0.96
CA GLN A 63 -34.88 17.63 2.34
C GLN A 63 -33.68 17.53 3.28
N LEU A 64 -33.26 18.64 3.87
CA LEU A 64 -32.07 18.70 4.73
C LEU A 64 -32.44 18.92 6.20
N PRO A 65 -31.66 18.36 7.15
CA PRO A 65 -31.85 18.62 8.58
C PRO A 65 -31.71 20.11 8.91
N TYR A 66 -32.75 20.67 9.54
CA TYR A 66 -32.86 22.09 9.86
C TYR A 66 -33.44 22.28 11.26
N ILE A 67 -32.83 23.16 12.06
CA ILE A 67 -33.32 23.60 13.37
C ILE A 67 -33.70 25.08 13.25
N GLU A 68 -34.89 25.47 13.72
CA GLU A 68 -35.42 26.84 13.55
C GLU A 68 -34.46 27.94 14.05
N ASP A 69 -33.77 27.71 15.16
CA ASP A 69 -32.86 28.69 15.76
C ASP A 69 -31.41 28.58 15.24
N ASP A 70 -30.97 27.40 14.81
CA ASP A 70 -29.57 27.11 14.45
C ASP A 70 -29.34 27.00 12.94
N GLY A 71 -30.39 26.94 12.12
CA GLY A 71 -30.32 26.75 10.68
C GLY A 71 -30.03 25.30 10.26
N PHE A 72 -29.34 25.11 9.13
CA PHE A 72 -28.84 23.79 8.74
C PHE A 72 -27.88 23.25 9.79
N VAL A 73 -28.10 22.00 10.20
CA VAL A 73 -27.39 21.37 11.33
C VAL A 73 -25.98 20.92 10.95
N TYR A 74 -25.81 20.43 9.72
CA TYR A 74 -24.56 19.85 9.24
C TYR A 74 -23.85 20.78 8.24
N CYS A 75 -23.33 20.24 7.14
CA CYS A 75 -22.55 21.01 6.19
C CYS A 75 -23.35 22.16 5.59
N ARG A 76 -22.72 23.35 5.56
CA ARG A 76 -23.33 24.57 5.02
C ARG A 76 -22.28 25.59 4.62
N ASN A 77 -22.62 26.40 3.63
CA ASN A 77 -21.87 27.61 3.32
C ASN A 77 -22.33 28.76 4.22
N THR A 78 -21.42 29.29 5.03
CA THR A 78 -21.74 30.37 5.99
C THR A 78 -21.84 31.76 5.36
N LYS A 79 -21.35 31.95 4.13
CA LYS A 79 -21.47 33.22 3.39
C LYS A 79 -22.59 33.23 2.36
N ASP A 80 -22.86 32.08 1.72
CA ASP A 80 -23.98 31.92 0.80
C ASP A 80 -24.89 30.78 1.27
N PRO A 81 -25.87 31.06 2.14
CA PRO A 81 -26.78 30.04 2.66
C PRO A 81 -27.65 29.34 1.59
N ASN A 82 -27.69 29.88 0.37
CA ASN A 82 -28.43 29.29 -0.76
C ASN A 82 -27.54 28.36 -1.61
N GLU A 83 -26.25 28.22 -1.29
CA GLU A 83 -25.36 27.28 -1.96
C GLU A 83 -25.58 25.86 -1.38
N MET A 84 -26.36 25.05 -2.10
CA MET A 84 -26.88 23.78 -1.59
C MET A 84 -26.04 22.55 -1.95
N TRP A 85 -25.01 22.67 -2.80
CA TRP A 85 -24.28 21.50 -3.31
C TRP A 85 -23.58 20.72 -2.19
N ALA A 86 -22.97 21.42 -1.22
CA ALA A 86 -22.23 20.78 -0.14
C ALA A 86 -23.15 20.11 0.91
N PRO A 87 -24.24 20.74 1.39
CA PRO A 87 -25.24 20.06 2.22
C PRO A 87 -25.83 18.80 1.54
N LEU A 88 -26.11 18.87 0.23
CA LEU A 88 -26.65 17.74 -0.53
C LEU A 88 -25.61 16.64 -0.75
N LEU A 89 -24.35 17.00 -1.01
CA LEU A 89 -23.25 16.05 -1.13
C LEU A 89 -23.06 15.26 0.18
N GLU A 90 -23.03 15.97 1.31
CA GLU A 90 -22.92 15.34 2.63
C GLU A 90 -24.14 14.45 2.91
N LYS A 91 -25.35 14.85 2.51
CA LYS A 91 -26.55 13.99 2.61
C LYS A 91 -26.41 12.69 1.81
N ALA A 92 -25.89 12.77 0.59
CA ALA A 92 -25.67 11.59 -0.25
C ALA A 92 -24.58 10.68 0.35
N TYR A 93 -23.54 11.28 0.94
CA TYR A 93 -22.49 10.53 1.64
C TYR A 93 -23.02 9.88 2.93
N ALA A 94 -23.81 10.60 3.73
CA ALA A 94 -24.50 10.05 4.89
C ALA A 94 -25.43 8.88 4.50
N LYS A 95 -26.09 8.96 3.33
CA LYS A 95 -26.95 7.88 2.83
C LYS A 95 -26.19 6.59 2.54
N ILE A 96 -25.00 6.64 1.94
CA ILE A 96 -24.20 5.43 1.68
C ILE A 96 -23.63 4.81 2.97
N HIS A 97 -23.37 5.65 3.97
CA HIS A 97 -22.89 5.23 5.29
C HIS A 97 -24.03 4.91 6.29
N GLY A 98 -25.28 5.07 5.86
CA GLY A 98 -26.49 4.73 6.60
C GLY A 98 -27.12 5.87 7.40
N SER A 99 -26.35 6.83 7.90
CA SER A 99 -26.87 8.02 8.61
C SER A 99 -25.89 9.19 8.63
N TYR A 100 -26.32 10.36 9.12
CA TYR A 100 -25.38 11.46 9.40
C TYR A 100 -24.47 11.16 10.60
N GLN A 101 -25.01 10.50 11.64
CA GLN A 101 -24.25 10.20 12.86
C GLN A 101 -23.07 9.25 12.61
N THR A 102 -23.16 8.39 11.59
CA THR A 102 -22.05 7.50 11.18
C THR A 102 -20.88 8.25 10.56
N LEU A 103 -21.05 9.53 10.18
CA LEU A 103 -19.95 10.37 9.71
C LEU A 103 -19.14 10.99 10.86
N ASP A 104 -19.66 10.97 12.10
CA ASP A 104 -18.97 11.50 13.27
C ASP A 104 -17.70 10.68 13.56
N GLY A 105 -16.53 11.34 13.50
CA GLY A 105 -15.24 10.70 13.71
C GLY A 105 -14.70 9.93 12.51
N GLY A 106 -15.31 10.07 11.32
CA GLY A 106 -14.78 9.51 10.08
C GLY A 106 -13.39 10.05 9.74
N GLU A 107 -12.55 9.22 9.10
CA GLU A 107 -11.24 9.64 8.63
C GLU A 107 -11.33 10.38 7.29
N MET A 108 -10.60 11.49 7.17
CA MET A 108 -10.58 12.30 5.93
C MET A 108 -10.19 11.46 4.69
N ASN A 109 -9.32 10.46 4.86
CA ASN A 109 -8.83 9.62 3.77
C ASN A 109 -9.89 8.72 3.15
N GLU A 110 -10.79 8.14 3.95
CA GLU A 110 -11.86 7.30 3.43
C GLU A 110 -12.75 8.10 2.45
N ALA A 111 -13.11 9.32 2.87
CA ALA A 111 -13.88 10.23 2.03
C ALA A 111 -13.09 10.69 0.79
N LEU A 112 -11.76 10.88 0.88
CA LEU A 112 -10.94 11.23 -0.28
C LEU A 112 -10.92 10.09 -1.29
N ILE A 113 -10.75 8.84 -0.84
CA ILE A 113 -10.83 7.66 -1.70
C ILE A 113 -12.21 7.59 -2.35
N ASN A 114 -13.29 7.74 -1.58
CA ASN A 114 -14.66 7.68 -2.11
C ASN A 114 -14.99 8.81 -3.09
N MET A 115 -14.27 9.92 -3.06
CA MET A 115 -14.48 11.05 -3.97
C MET A 115 -13.52 11.09 -5.16
N THR A 116 -12.45 10.29 -5.14
CA THR A 116 -11.39 10.38 -6.15
C THR A 116 -11.04 9.07 -6.81
N ALA A 117 -11.42 7.91 -6.24
CA ALA A 117 -10.86 6.62 -6.63
C ALA A 117 -9.33 6.55 -6.45
N GLY A 118 -8.76 7.36 -5.56
CA GLY A 118 -7.34 7.34 -5.24
C GLY A 118 -6.96 6.28 -4.20
N LEU A 119 -5.67 6.19 -3.91
CA LEU A 119 -5.09 5.30 -2.90
C LEU A 119 -4.61 6.10 -1.68
N ASP A 120 -4.79 5.58 -0.48
CA ASP A 120 -4.38 6.25 0.74
C ASP A 120 -2.92 5.96 1.13
N GLU A 121 -2.29 6.97 1.73
CA GLU A 121 -1.05 6.86 2.49
C GLU A 121 -1.19 7.72 3.76
N ASN A 122 -0.81 7.18 4.91
CA ASN A 122 -1.00 7.82 6.22
C ASN A 122 0.33 7.86 7.00
N PHE A 123 0.64 9.01 7.61
CA PHE A 123 1.83 9.24 8.41
C PHE A 123 1.48 9.76 9.80
N ASN A 124 1.96 9.07 10.84
CA ASN A 124 1.86 9.54 12.21
C ASN A 124 3.04 10.48 12.55
N LEU A 125 2.81 11.78 12.41
CA LEU A 125 3.77 12.84 12.68
C LEU A 125 4.12 12.94 14.17
N PHE A 126 3.18 12.63 15.07
CA PHE A 126 3.41 12.64 16.52
C PHE A 126 4.50 11.62 16.91
N LYS A 127 4.34 10.38 16.44
CA LYS A 127 5.32 9.29 16.65
C LYS A 127 6.67 9.64 16.01
N LEU A 128 6.65 10.22 14.81
CA LEU A 128 7.86 10.64 14.11
C LEU A 128 8.67 11.67 14.91
N ASN A 129 8.02 12.63 15.56
CA ASN A 129 8.71 13.58 16.44
C ASN A 129 9.25 12.93 17.72
N ALA A 130 8.48 12.01 18.32
CA ALA A 130 8.90 11.30 19.52
C ALA A 130 10.15 10.43 19.28
N GLU A 131 10.34 9.95 18.06
CA GLU A 131 11.45 9.07 17.66
C GLU A 131 12.54 9.80 16.85
N LYS A 132 12.61 11.14 16.90
CA LYS A 132 13.53 11.96 16.08
C LYS A 132 15.01 11.56 16.17
N ASP A 133 15.46 11.11 17.34
CA ASP A 133 16.87 10.73 17.58
C ASP A 133 17.19 9.37 16.95
N LYS A 134 16.18 8.51 16.75
CA LYS A 134 16.31 7.22 16.07
C LYS A 134 16.27 7.35 14.56
N GLN A 135 15.55 8.34 14.04
CA GLN A 135 15.34 8.55 12.61
C GLN A 135 15.56 10.03 12.22
N PRO A 136 16.82 10.52 12.21
CA PRO A 136 17.12 11.94 12.05
C PRO A 136 16.70 12.54 10.69
N ASN A 137 16.53 11.70 9.67
CA ASN A 137 16.16 12.13 8.31
C ASN A 137 14.66 12.00 7.99
N SER A 138 13.83 11.54 8.94
CA SER A 138 12.41 11.25 8.72
C SER A 138 11.60 12.48 8.28
N LYS A 139 11.82 13.64 8.91
CA LYS A 139 11.17 14.90 8.52
C LYS A 139 11.49 15.31 7.08
N GLU A 140 12.74 15.14 6.66
CA GLU A 140 13.19 15.47 5.31
C GLU A 140 12.60 14.49 4.28
N ALA A 141 12.46 13.22 4.64
CA ALA A 141 11.77 12.23 3.81
C ALA A 141 10.30 12.61 3.58
N ILE A 142 9.55 12.95 4.64
CA ILE A 142 8.15 13.38 4.52
C ILE A 142 8.02 14.63 3.65
N LYS A 143 8.91 15.63 3.82
CA LYS A 143 8.91 16.81 2.94
C LYS A 143 9.02 16.42 1.47
N ARG A 144 9.95 15.52 1.13
CA ARG A 144 10.15 15.04 -0.24
C ARG A 144 8.94 14.28 -0.78
N ILE A 145 8.33 13.42 0.05
CA ILE A 145 7.11 12.68 -0.30
C ILE A 145 5.97 13.67 -0.59
N MET A 146 5.75 14.66 0.27
CA MET A 146 4.72 15.69 0.06
C MET A 146 4.97 16.50 -1.23
N TYR A 147 6.21 16.91 -1.52
CA TYR A 147 6.53 17.58 -2.78
C TYR A 147 6.25 16.70 -4.01
N GLN A 148 6.58 15.40 -3.94
CA GLN A 148 6.27 14.45 -5.02
C GLN A 148 4.77 14.26 -5.18
N ALA A 149 4.03 14.17 -4.08
CA ALA A 149 2.60 14.02 -4.08
C ALA A 149 1.90 15.24 -4.70
N PHE A 150 2.30 16.47 -4.34
CA PHE A 150 1.82 17.68 -5.02
C PHE A 150 2.16 17.67 -6.51
N ALA A 151 3.39 17.28 -6.89
CA ALA A 151 3.79 17.18 -8.28
C ALA A 151 3.00 16.13 -9.08
N LYS A 152 2.37 15.17 -8.39
CA LYS A 152 1.50 14.13 -8.96
C LYS A 152 0.01 14.40 -8.71
N ASN A 153 -0.37 15.63 -8.34
CA ASN A 153 -1.75 16.04 -8.06
C ASN A 153 -2.46 15.17 -7.00
N SER A 154 -1.72 14.66 -6.01
CA SER A 154 -2.32 13.99 -4.86
C SER A 154 -2.98 15.02 -3.93
N MET A 155 -4.03 14.61 -3.22
CA MET A 155 -4.69 15.44 -2.22
C MET A 155 -4.14 15.14 -0.84
N LEU A 156 -3.93 16.18 -0.02
CA LEU A 156 -3.31 16.04 1.29
C LEU A 156 -4.21 16.61 2.39
N GLY A 157 -4.34 15.87 3.47
CA GLY A 157 -5.00 16.24 4.71
C GLY A 157 -4.05 16.14 5.90
N CYS A 158 -4.32 16.88 6.96
CA CYS A 158 -3.64 16.72 8.23
C CYS A 158 -4.60 16.93 9.38
N SER A 159 -4.31 16.35 10.54
CA SER A 159 -5.18 16.49 11.72
C SER A 159 -4.39 16.55 13.01
N ILE A 160 -5.05 17.11 14.02
CA ILE A 160 -4.56 17.19 15.39
C ILE A 160 -5.43 16.27 16.22
N GLY A 161 -4.84 15.24 16.82
CA GLY A 161 -5.58 14.35 17.71
C GLY A 161 -6.13 15.10 18.93
N ALA A 162 -7.39 14.83 19.30
CA ALA A 162 -8.03 15.34 20.50
C ALA A 162 -8.00 14.32 21.66
N ASP A 163 -8.19 14.83 22.87
CA ASP A 163 -8.62 14.00 24.00
C ASP A 163 -10.02 13.43 23.69
N PRO A 164 -10.27 12.11 23.79
CA PRO A 164 -11.58 11.51 23.51
C PRO A 164 -12.74 12.11 24.31
N SER A 165 -12.46 12.77 25.44
CA SER A 165 -13.45 13.44 26.27
C SER A 165 -13.79 14.87 25.83
N LYS A 166 -13.08 15.42 24.83
CA LYS A 166 -13.27 16.77 24.31
C LYS A 166 -13.36 16.75 22.79
N SER A 167 -14.50 17.17 22.25
CA SER A 167 -14.64 17.42 20.82
C SER A 167 -14.19 18.85 20.50
N GLU A 168 -13.43 19.02 19.42
CA GLU A 168 -13.13 20.31 18.78
C GLU A 168 -12.56 21.38 19.73
N GLU A 169 -11.49 21.04 20.46
CA GLU A 169 -10.85 21.95 21.41
C GLU A 169 -9.93 22.96 20.70
N LYS A 170 -10.24 24.25 20.84
CA LYS A 170 -9.36 25.32 20.38
C LYS A 170 -8.11 25.44 21.25
N LEU A 171 -6.94 25.25 20.65
CA LEU A 171 -5.62 25.32 21.27
C LEU A 171 -5.12 26.76 21.40
N SER A 172 -4.03 26.94 22.17
CA SER A 172 -3.37 28.25 22.32
C SER A 172 -2.74 28.77 21.02
N SER A 173 -2.47 27.88 20.07
CA SER A 173 -2.01 28.21 18.71
C SER A 173 -3.14 28.67 17.79
N ASP A 174 -4.37 28.79 18.32
CA ASP A 174 -5.63 28.99 17.61
C ASP A 174 -6.04 27.82 16.69
N LEU A 175 -5.20 26.79 16.50
CA LEU A 175 -5.57 25.53 15.85
C LEU A 175 -6.60 24.75 16.70
N ILE A 176 -7.33 23.83 16.07
CA ILE A 176 -8.43 23.05 16.66
C ILE A 176 -7.99 21.59 16.75
N ALA A 177 -7.97 21.03 17.95
CA ALA A 177 -7.75 19.61 18.18
C ALA A 177 -9.04 18.81 17.93
N GLY A 178 -8.91 17.60 17.38
CA GLY A 178 -10.04 16.77 16.96
C GLY A 178 -10.62 17.18 15.61
N HIS A 179 -9.87 17.99 14.84
CA HIS A 179 -10.31 18.55 13.57
C HIS A 179 -9.33 18.22 12.45
N ALA A 180 -9.87 18.10 11.24
CA ALA A 180 -9.11 17.87 10.03
C ALA A 180 -8.90 19.18 9.25
N TYR A 181 -7.73 19.29 8.64
CA TYR A 181 -7.26 20.41 7.84
C TYR A 181 -6.80 19.90 6.48
N THR A 182 -6.85 20.74 5.45
CA THR A 182 -6.32 20.41 4.12
C THR A 182 -4.93 21.02 3.96
N VAL A 183 -3.96 20.25 3.47
CA VAL A 183 -2.66 20.80 3.07
C VAL A 183 -2.76 21.18 1.59
N ILE A 184 -2.63 22.46 1.29
CA ILE A 184 -2.97 23.01 -0.05
C ILE A 184 -1.75 23.40 -0.87
N ASP A 185 -0.60 23.65 -0.23
CA ASP A 185 0.65 23.97 -0.94
C ASP A 185 1.87 23.73 -0.03
N ALA A 186 3.03 23.57 -0.64
CA ALA A 186 4.32 23.58 0.04
C ALA A 186 5.37 24.22 -0.88
N GLN A 187 6.08 25.23 -0.37
CA GLN A 187 7.03 26.01 -1.18
C GLN A 187 8.27 26.41 -0.39
N GLU A 188 9.37 26.61 -1.10
CA GLU A 188 10.59 27.22 -0.58
C GLU A 188 10.72 28.66 -1.12
N ILE A 189 10.97 29.61 -0.23
CA ILE A 189 11.21 31.02 -0.54
C ILE A 189 12.55 31.49 -0.02
N THR A 190 13.05 32.60 -0.56
CA THR A 190 14.22 33.30 0.00
C THR A 190 13.79 34.49 0.84
N ASN A 191 14.14 34.51 2.13
CA ASN A 191 13.90 35.64 3.03
C ASN A 191 15.24 36.06 3.66
N ASN A 192 15.69 37.30 3.42
CA ASN A 192 16.99 37.82 3.89
C ASN A 192 18.18 36.87 3.58
N ASP A 193 18.32 36.43 2.32
CA ASP A 193 19.35 35.48 1.84
C ASP A 193 19.30 34.08 2.49
N GLN A 194 18.26 33.77 3.27
CA GLN A 194 18.03 32.45 3.84
C GLN A 194 16.88 31.75 3.13
N LYS A 195 17.08 30.48 2.80
CA LYS A 195 16.02 29.62 2.29
C LYS A 195 15.10 29.21 3.42
N VAL A 196 13.80 29.43 3.23
CA VAL A 196 12.75 29.05 4.18
C VAL A 196 11.75 28.17 3.45
N SER A 197 11.55 26.97 3.95
CA SER A 197 10.49 26.08 3.47
C SER A 197 9.22 26.32 4.30
N LEU A 198 8.10 26.49 3.62
CA LEU A 198 6.79 26.73 4.22
C LEU A 198 5.77 25.71 3.70
N VAL A 199 4.75 25.46 4.51
CA VAL A 199 3.58 24.67 4.14
C VAL A 199 2.33 25.52 4.34
N LYS A 200 1.41 25.44 3.38
CA LYS A 200 0.13 26.13 3.41
C LYS A 200 -0.96 25.14 3.80
N VAL A 201 -1.71 25.49 4.83
CA VAL A 201 -2.77 24.67 5.40
C VAL A 201 -4.07 25.46 5.38
N ARG A 202 -5.19 24.77 5.17
CA ARG A 202 -6.53 25.34 5.14
C ARG A 202 -7.40 24.70 6.22
N ASN A 203 -7.96 25.55 7.07
CA ASN A 203 -9.08 25.18 7.92
C ASN A 203 -10.38 25.27 7.10
N PRO A 204 -11.11 24.17 6.91
CA PRO A 204 -12.35 24.16 6.14
C PRO A 204 -13.39 25.15 6.69
N TRP A 205 -13.47 25.34 8.02
CA TRP A 205 -14.46 26.23 8.65
C TRP A 205 -14.33 27.71 8.25
N GLY A 206 -13.20 28.08 7.63
CA GLY A 206 -12.98 29.40 7.04
C GLY A 206 -12.81 30.56 8.04
N ARG A 207 -13.18 30.42 9.33
CA ARG A 207 -12.96 31.42 10.38
C ARG A 207 -12.74 30.80 11.76
N GLY A 208 -11.96 31.48 12.60
CA GLY A 208 -11.91 31.25 14.05
C GLY A 208 -10.91 30.20 14.54
N GLY A 209 -10.16 29.56 13.64
CA GLY A 209 -9.14 28.56 13.97
C GLY A 209 -7.94 28.51 13.00
N GLU A 210 -7.37 29.68 12.70
CA GLU A 210 -6.14 29.82 11.90
C GLU A 210 -4.91 29.83 12.81
N TRP A 211 -3.77 29.41 12.28
CA TRP A 211 -2.48 29.51 12.96
C TRP A 211 -2.16 30.95 13.38
N ASN A 212 -1.74 31.16 14.63
CA ASN A 212 -1.40 32.48 15.17
C ASN A 212 0.11 32.71 15.40
N GLY A 213 0.96 31.74 15.05
CA GLY A 213 2.41 31.85 15.22
C GLY A 213 3.11 32.52 14.03
N ASN A 214 4.43 32.28 13.90
CA ASN A 214 5.20 32.80 12.78
C ASN A 214 4.62 32.35 11.44
N TRP A 215 4.60 33.24 10.45
CA TRP A 215 4.01 33.04 9.11
C TRP A 215 2.48 33.00 9.04
N SER A 216 1.79 33.15 10.16
CA SER A 216 0.35 33.49 10.15
C SER A 216 0.08 34.78 9.38
N ASP A 217 -1.18 34.99 8.97
CA ASP A 217 -1.63 36.17 8.22
C ASP A 217 -1.34 37.52 8.90
N ASN A 218 -1.24 37.52 10.23
CA ASN A 218 -0.93 38.71 11.01
C ASN A 218 0.53 38.78 11.47
N SER A 219 1.36 37.79 11.12
CA SER A 219 2.76 37.71 11.49
C SER A 219 3.58 38.85 10.89
N THR A 220 4.36 39.55 11.72
CA THR A 220 5.31 40.58 11.27
C THR A 220 6.49 40.01 10.49
N VAL A 221 6.67 38.68 10.47
CA VAL A 221 7.70 38.03 9.63
C VAL A 221 7.47 38.32 8.14
N TRP A 222 6.21 38.53 7.73
CA TRP A 222 5.89 38.92 6.36
C TRP A 222 6.45 40.29 5.98
N ASP A 223 6.76 41.16 6.95
CA ASP A 223 7.32 42.48 6.67
C ASP A 223 8.75 42.39 6.11
N THR A 224 9.46 41.27 6.30
CA THR A 224 10.82 41.08 5.78
C THR A 224 10.86 40.36 4.42
N VAL A 225 9.73 39.81 3.97
CA VAL A 225 9.64 39.05 2.72
C VAL A 225 9.40 40.01 1.55
N SER A 226 10.13 39.82 0.46
CA SER A 226 9.99 40.62 -0.77
C SER A 226 8.61 40.43 -1.40
N ASP A 227 8.16 41.45 -2.16
CA ASP A 227 6.88 41.37 -2.85
C ASP A 227 6.85 40.25 -3.91
N GLU A 228 8.00 39.94 -4.54
CA GLU A 228 8.14 38.84 -5.51
C GLU A 228 7.89 37.47 -4.86
N GLU A 229 8.46 37.22 -3.67
CA GLU A 229 8.22 35.96 -2.94
C GLU A 229 6.80 35.89 -2.38
N LYS A 230 6.21 37.03 -1.96
CA LYS A 230 4.79 37.08 -1.57
C LYS A 230 3.85 36.75 -2.74
N GLU A 231 4.16 37.26 -3.93
CA GLU A 231 3.40 36.96 -5.15
C GLU A 231 3.52 35.48 -5.53
N LYS A 232 4.73 34.90 -5.43
CA LYS A 232 4.98 33.47 -5.63
C LYS A 232 4.14 32.59 -4.69
N LEU A 233 4.05 32.97 -3.42
CA LEU A 233 3.21 32.28 -2.43
C LEU A 233 1.71 32.61 -2.55
N LYS A 234 1.34 33.53 -3.44
CA LYS A 234 -0.01 34.11 -3.53
C LYS A 234 -0.53 34.55 -2.15
N TYR A 235 0.36 35.13 -1.35
CA TYR A 235 0.06 35.54 0.01
C TYR A 235 -1.04 36.60 0.02
N LYS A 236 -2.03 36.39 0.88
CA LYS A 236 -3.11 37.32 1.17
C LYS A 236 -3.22 37.42 2.68
N LYS A 237 -3.51 38.61 3.17
CA LYS A 237 -3.80 38.84 4.59
C LYS A 237 -5.30 38.79 4.80
N LEU A 238 -5.87 37.60 4.89
CA LEU A 238 -7.30 37.36 4.91
C LEU A 238 -7.63 36.26 5.92
N ASN A 239 -8.57 36.55 6.83
CA ASN A 239 -9.11 35.50 7.70
C ASN A 239 -10.15 34.68 6.91
N ASP A 240 -9.65 33.76 6.10
CA ASP A 240 -10.39 32.90 5.17
C ASP A 240 -10.14 31.39 5.41
N GLY A 241 -9.42 31.05 6.48
CA GLY A 241 -9.06 29.70 6.88
C GLY A 241 -7.74 29.23 6.28
N GLU A 242 -7.16 29.91 5.30
CA GLU A 242 -5.87 29.56 4.71
C GLU A 242 -4.73 30.27 5.43
N PHE A 243 -3.68 29.54 5.80
CA PHE A 243 -2.52 30.12 6.45
C PHE A 243 -1.24 29.38 6.07
N TRP A 244 -0.12 30.10 6.11
CA TRP A 244 1.21 29.52 5.98
C TRP A 244 1.81 29.26 7.37
N MET A 245 2.64 28.23 7.46
CA MET A 245 3.46 27.96 8.63
C MET A 245 4.80 27.35 8.24
N SER A 246 5.77 27.38 9.15
CA SER A 246 7.04 26.68 8.93
C SER A 246 6.84 25.17 9.00
N TRP A 247 7.71 24.40 8.33
CA TRP A 247 7.69 22.94 8.48
C TRP A 247 7.93 22.48 9.91
N ASP A 248 8.76 23.18 10.67
CA ASP A 248 9.03 22.82 12.06
C ASP A 248 7.78 23.01 12.93
N ASP A 249 7.03 24.10 12.69
CA ASP A 249 5.73 24.31 13.33
C ASP A 249 4.72 23.25 12.88
N PHE A 250 4.68 22.90 11.59
CA PHE A 250 3.77 21.87 11.07
C PHE A 250 3.99 20.53 11.77
N PHE A 251 5.23 20.04 11.78
CA PHE A 251 5.54 18.80 12.49
C PHE A 251 5.22 18.91 13.98
N SER A 252 5.45 20.06 14.62
CA SER A 252 5.26 20.21 16.07
C SER A 252 3.80 20.31 16.49
N ASN A 253 2.88 20.69 15.59
CA ASN A 253 1.47 20.93 15.91
C ASN A 253 0.54 19.84 15.37
N PHE A 254 0.84 19.23 14.22
CA PHE A 254 -0.01 18.19 13.60
C PHE A 254 0.42 16.79 14.01
N HIS A 255 -0.57 15.90 14.23
CA HIS A 255 -0.33 14.52 14.67
C HIS A 255 -0.38 13.54 13.52
N ASN A 256 -1.28 13.74 12.55
CA ASN A 256 -1.42 12.87 11.39
C ASN A 256 -1.32 13.69 10.09
N LEU A 257 -0.71 13.08 9.08
CA LEU A 257 -0.72 13.52 7.69
C LEU A 257 -1.29 12.39 6.86
N SER A 258 -2.19 12.73 5.96
CA SER A 258 -3.03 11.83 5.20
C SER A 258 -2.94 12.24 3.73
N MET A 259 -2.67 11.30 2.83
CA MET A 259 -2.40 11.56 1.43
C MET A 259 -3.25 10.63 0.57
N CYS A 260 -3.90 11.19 -0.45
CA CYS A 260 -4.70 10.44 -1.41
C CYS A 260 -4.06 10.59 -2.80
N HIS A 261 -3.45 9.51 -3.26
CA HIS A 261 -2.74 9.43 -4.53
C HIS A 261 -3.72 9.13 -5.67
N CYS A 262 -3.83 10.06 -6.62
CA CYS A 262 -4.66 9.91 -7.80
C CYS A 262 -3.88 9.17 -8.90
N GLY A 263 -4.32 7.95 -9.23
CA GLY A 263 -3.69 7.08 -10.22
C GLY A 263 -4.27 7.24 -11.64
N PRO A 264 -3.82 6.43 -12.61
CA PRO A 264 -4.35 6.46 -13.97
C PRO A 264 -5.86 6.24 -14.01
N SER A 265 -6.41 5.33 -13.20
CA SER A 265 -7.85 5.05 -13.19
C SER A 265 -8.68 6.25 -12.72
N THR A 266 -8.12 7.02 -11.78
CA THR A 266 -8.66 8.30 -11.31
C THR A 266 -8.77 9.32 -12.44
N PHE A 267 -7.76 9.39 -13.32
CA PHE A 267 -7.75 10.32 -14.47
C PHE A 267 -8.51 9.79 -15.70
N GLU A 268 -8.58 8.47 -15.89
CA GLU A 268 -9.38 7.81 -16.92
C GLU A 268 -10.87 8.04 -16.68
N ALA A 269 -11.35 7.89 -15.43
CA ALA A 269 -12.73 8.18 -15.06
C ALA A 269 -13.13 9.64 -15.39
N ILE A 270 -12.23 10.59 -15.17
CA ILE A 270 -12.43 11.99 -15.58
C ILE A 270 -12.45 12.12 -17.11
N ALA A 271 -11.56 11.42 -17.82
CA ALA A 271 -11.45 11.51 -19.27
C ALA A 271 -12.68 10.95 -19.99
N GLU A 272 -13.39 9.99 -19.38
CA GLU A 272 -14.64 9.44 -19.90
C GLU A 272 -15.84 10.40 -19.84
N LEU A 273 -15.75 11.48 -19.03
CA LEU A 273 -16.80 12.50 -18.94
C LEU A 273 -16.78 13.52 -20.09
N GLU A 274 -15.68 13.65 -20.85
CA GLU A 274 -15.55 14.67 -21.91
C GLU A 274 -15.19 14.06 -23.28
N ASP A 275 -15.89 14.50 -24.34
CA ASP A 275 -15.55 14.25 -25.76
C ASP A 275 -14.38 15.17 -26.23
N SER A 276 -13.40 15.44 -25.35
CA SER A 276 -12.30 16.41 -25.53
C SER A 276 -10.90 15.75 -25.49
N PRO A 277 -9.87 16.35 -26.13
CA PRO A 277 -8.65 15.64 -26.47
C PRO A 277 -7.84 15.24 -25.24
N LYS A 278 -7.32 14.01 -25.28
CA LYS A 278 -6.44 13.42 -24.26
C LYS A 278 -5.38 14.42 -23.79
N PRO A 279 -5.05 14.45 -22.49
CA PRO A 279 -4.03 15.34 -21.96
C PRO A 279 -2.74 15.22 -22.76
N VAL A 280 -2.18 16.38 -23.10
CA VAL A 280 -0.88 16.54 -23.77
C VAL A 280 0.20 15.83 -22.95
N ASP A 281 0.91 14.90 -23.58
CA ASP A 281 2.20 14.30 -23.20
C ASP A 281 2.71 14.63 -21.78
N GLN A 282 2.32 13.80 -20.79
CA GLN A 282 2.89 13.78 -19.43
C GLN A 282 3.48 12.39 -19.12
N SER A 283 4.24 11.85 -20.08
CA SER A 283 4.76 10.47 -20.06
C SER A 283 5.82 10.13 -18.98
N GLU A 284 5.99 10.94 -17.92
CA GLU A 284 7.05 10.69 -16.92
C GLU A 284 6.62 10.62 -15.44
N ARG A 285 5.37 10.93 -15.02
CA ARG A 285 5.04 10.99 -13.57
C ARG A 285 3.61 10.56 -13.17
N MET A 286 3.07 9.49 -13.72
CA MET A 286 1.83 8.88 -13.18
C MET A 286 2.13 7.72 -12.23
N TRP A 287 1.20 7.41 -11.32
CA TRP A 287 1.22 6.16 -10.57
C TRP A 287 0.92 4.98 -11.50
N MET A 288 1.34 3.76 -11.13
CA MET A 288 0.87 2.53 -11.77
C MET A 288 -0.12 1.86 -10.83
N GLU A 289 -1.17 1.25 -11.37
CA GLU A 289 -2.31 0.75 -10.60
C GLU A 289 -2.86 -0.54 -11.23
N GLU A 290 -3.16 -1.54 -10.40
CA GLU A 290 -3.84 -2.78 -10.77
C GLU A 290 -4.98 -3.07 -9.76
N LYS A 291 -6.12 -3.60 -10.23
CA LYS A 291 -7.34 -3.83 -9.42
C LYS A 291 -7.79 -5.28 -9.52
N PHE A 292 -8.17 -5.87 -8.39
CA PHE A 292 -8.66 -7.25 -8.30
C PHE A 292 -9.98 -7.30 -7.50
N PRO A 293 -11.15 -7.49 -8.14
CA PRO A 293 -12.42 -7.63 -7.41
C PRO A 293 -12.52 -9.01 -6.75
N GLY A 294 -12.98 -9.05 -5.49
CA GLY A 294 -13.17 -10.28 -4.72
C GLY A 294 -14.55 -10.33 -4.04
N LYS A 295 -15.07 -11.54 -3.78
CA LYS A 295 -16.34 -11.74 -3.06
C LYS A 295 -16.19 -12.85 -2.03
N TRP A 296 -16.74 -12.65 -0.84
CA TRP A 296 -16.88 -13.69 0.18
C TRP A 296 -18.22 -14.42 0.00
N SER A 297 -18.21 -15.75 -0.12
CA SER A 297 -19.43 -16.56 -0.16
C SER A 297 -19.26 -17.87 0.60
N PHE A 298 -20.31 -18.30 1.30
CA PHE A 298 -20.33 -19.55 2.09
C PHE A 298 -20.44 -20.82 1.22
N GLU A 299 -20.72 -20.67 -0.08
CA GLU A 299 -21.07 -21.76 -0.98
C GLU A 299 -20.15 -21.76 -2.20
N ASN A 300 -18.93 -22.27 -2.06
CA ASN A 300 -18.19 -22.97 -3.11
C ASN A 300 -16.86 -23.50 -2.56
N THR A 301 -16.88 -24.75 -2.11
CA THR A 301 -15.67 -25.56 -1.91
C THR A 301 -15.64 -26.61 -3.01
N ALA A 302 -15.02 -26.28 -4.14
CA ALA A 302 -14.80 -27.23 -5.21
C ALA A 302 -13.45 -27.01 -5.90
N LYS A 303 -12.47 -27.81 -5.45
CA LYS A 303 -11.34 -28.37 -6.22
C LYS A 303 -10.49 -27.42 -7.08
N GLU A 304 -9.79 -26.48 -6.47
CA GLU A 304 -8.64 -25.82 -7.10
C GLU A 304 -7.51 -25.70 -6.06
N GLU A 305 -6.27 -25.99 -6.45
CA GLU A 305 -5.11 -26.05 -5.55
C GLU A 305 -4.65 -24.65 -5.15
N SER A 306 -4.51 -24.37 -3.84
CA SER A 306 -4.08 -23.07 -3.34
C SER A 306 -2.60 -22.78 -3.60
N ALA A 307 -2.29 -21.72 -4.37
CA ALA A 307 -0.93 -21.32 -4.73
C ALA A 307 -0.30 -20.37 -3.69
N LYS A 308 -1.01 -19.28 -3.32
CA LYS A 308 -0.51 -18.23 -2.40
C LYS A 308 -0.07 -18.75 -1.03
N GLY A 309 -0.84 -19.70 -0.48
CA GLY A 309 -0.54 -20.29 0.83
C GLY A 309 0.76 -21.11 0.83
N LYS A 310 1.03 -21.86 -0.25
CA LYS A 310 2.24 -22.67 -0.43
C LYS A 310 3.48 -21.80 -0.66
N GLU A 311 3.33 -20.70 -1.39
CA GLU A 311 4.41 -19.75 -1.68
C GLU A 311 4.85 -19.00 -0.42
N GLY A 312 3.90 -18.44 0.31
CA GLY A 312 4.19 -17.72 1.55
C GLY A 312 4.75 -18.61 2.66
N THR A 313 4.22 -19.84 2.81
CA THR A 313 4.81 -20.84 3.73
C THR A 313 6.27 -21.13 3.37
N CYS A 314 6.60 -21.29 2.08
CA CYS A 314 7.98 -21.48 1.64
C CYS A 314 8.86 -20.27 1.96
N ALA A 315 8.39 -19.05 1.72
CA ALA A 315 9.16 -17.84 2.00
C ALA A 315 9.50 -17.70 3.51
N LEU A 316 8.56 -18.04 4.40
CA LEU A 316 8.78 -18.01 5.85
C LEU A 316 9.81 -19.03 6.34
N THR A 317 10.08 -20.11 5.61
CA THR A 317 11.16 -21.04 5.98
C THR A 317 12.54 -20.40 5.91
N LEU A 318 12.70 -19.36 5.07
CA LEU A 318 13.98 -18.67 4.83
C LEU A 318 14.24 -17.55 5.85
N ASN A 319 13.20 -17.06 6.54
CA ASN A 319 13.31 -15.95 7.49
C ASN A 319 12.69 -16.30 8.83
N LYS A 320 13.53 -16.80 9.76
CA LYS A 320 13.13 -17.20 11.12
C LYS A 320 12.37 -16.10 11.87
N ARG A 321 12.77 -14.84 11.73
CA ARG A 321 12.16 -13.71 12.45
C ARG A 321 10.77 -13.38 11.94
N CYS A 322 10.57 -13.41 10.62
CA CYS A 322 9.23 -13.25 10.04
C CYS A 322 8.33 -14.44 10.43
N ARG A 323 8.89 -15.66 10.45
CA ARG A 323 8.16 -16.85 10.88
C ARG A 323 7.67 -16.76 12.32
N GLU A 324 8.51 -16.32 13.25
CA GLU A 324 8.13 -16.13 14.67
C GLU A 324 7.07 -15.04 14.85
N GLN A 325 7.05 -14.04 13.95
CA GLN A 325 6.02 -13.00 13.96
C GLN A 325 4.69 -13.53 13.44
N VAL A 326 4.69 -14.25 12.32
CA VAL A 326 3.50 -14.81 11.68
C VAL A 326 2.94 -15.99 12.47
N ILE A 327 3.81 -16.79 13.08
CA ILE A 327 3.48 -18.00 13.83
C ILE A 327 4.01 -17.83 15.26
N PRO A 328 3.19 -17.27 16.17
CA PRO A 328 3.57 -17.10 17.57
C PRO A 328 3.94 -18.44 18.22
N GLU A 329 4.99 -18.47 19.05
CA GLU A 329 5.53 -19.71 19.67
C GLU A 329 4.63 -20.29 20.78
N ASN A 330 3.61 -19.56 21.24
CA ASN A 330 2.77 -19.93 22.37
C ASN A 330 1.57 -20.82 21.99
N GLN A 331 1.71 -21.63 20.95
CA GLN A 331 0.68 -22.57 20.50
C GLN A 331 1.34 -23.92 20.16
N SER A 332 0.77 -25.01 20.68
CA SER A 332 1.25 -26.36 20.40
C SER A 332 0.13 -27.39 20.49
N PHE A 333 0.43 -28.59 20.02
CA PHE A 333 -0.42 -29.77 20.18
C PHE A 333 -0.16 -30.52 21.50
N ASP A 334 0.62 -29.94 22.42
CA ASP A 334 0.91 -30.59 23.70
C ASP A 334 -0.31 -30.60 24.62
N GLU A 335 -0.57 -31.74 25.27
CA GLU A 335 -1.79 -31.97 26.07
C GLU A 335 -2.02 -30.98 27.22
N SER A 336 -0.98 -30.26 27.68
CA SER A 336 -1.11 -29.31 28.79
C SER A 336 -1.83 -28.02 28.41
N ASP A 337 -1.70 -27.59 27.15
CA ASP A 337 -2.13 -26.26 26.68
C ASP A 337 -2.92 -26.32 25.35
N TYR A 338 -3.13 -27.50 24.80
CA TYR A 338 -3.91 -27.71 23.58
C TYR A 338 -5.42 -27.49 23.82
N ALA A 339 -5.99 -26.56 23.05
CA ALA A 339 -7.42 -26.23 23.08
C ALA A 339 -8.11 -26.39 21.70
N GLY A 340 -7.41 -26.92 20.69
CA GLY A 340 -7.89 -26.95 19.31
C GLY A 340 -8.00 -25.57 18.65
N ILE A 341 -7.30 -24.56 19.18
CA ILE A 341 -7.32 -23.18 18.72
C ILE A 341 -5.88 -22.74 18.43
N PHE A 342 -5.67 -22.14 17.27
CA PHE A 342 -4.39 -21.62 16.80
C PHE A 342 -4.57 -20.19 16.30
N HIS A 343 -3.51 -19.40 16.32
CA HIS A 343 -3.54 -18.02 15.83
C HIS A 343 -2.30 -17.68 15.02
N PHE A 344 -2.52 -16.86 14.00
CA PHE A 344 -1.50 -16.45 13.04
C PHE A 344 -1.60 -14.96 12.82
N ARG A 345 -0.46 -14.31 12.55
CA ARG A 345 -0.42 -12.86 12.34
C ARG A 345 -0.08 -12.52 10.90
N PHE A 346 -0.85 -11.63 10.31
CA PHE A 346 -0.61 -11.14 8.97
C PHE A 346 -0.54 -9.61 8.96
N TRP A 347 0.33 -9.06 8.13
CA TRP A 347 0.46 -7.64 7.93
C TRP A 347 -0.58 -7.17 6.90
N LEU A 348 -1.51 -6.33 7.32
CA LEU A 348 -2.50 -5.70 6.46
C LEU A 348 -2.61 -4.22 6.81
N TYR A 349 -2.76 -3.36 5.81
CA TYR A 349 -3.03 -1.93 6.00
C TYR A 349 -2.07 -1.22 6.99
N GLY A 350 -0.81 -1.65 7.05
CA GLY A 350 0.19 -1.06 7.93
C GLY A 350 0.21 -1.58 9.37
N GLU A 351 -0.56 -2.62 9.70
CA GLU A 351 -0.63 -3.21 11.04
C GLU A 351 -0.65 -4.75 11.01
N TRP A 352 -0.32 -5.39 12.14
CA TRP A 352 -0.39 -6.85 12.30
C TRP A 352 -1.76 -7.28 12.82
N TYR A 353 -2.47 -8.09 12.05
CA TYR A 353 -3.78 -8.64 12.36
C TYR A 353 -3.66 -10.08 12.84
N ASP A 354 -4.35 -10.38 13.93
CA ASP A 354 -4.38 -11.71 14.54
C ASP A 354 -5.57 -12.52 14.02
N VAL A 355 -5.30 -13.65 13.37
CA VAL A 355 -6.28 -14.55 12.76
C VAL A 355 -6.31 -15.85 13.54
N VAL A 356 -7.39 -16.02 14.30
CA VAL A 356 -7.63 -17.23 15.09
C VAL A 356 -8.38 -18.26 14.26
N ILE A 357 -7.92 -19.51 14.26
CA ILE A 357 -8.54 -20.66 13.60
C ILE A 357 -8.65 -21.85 14.54
N ASP A 358 -9.55 -22.79 14.22
CA ASP A 358 -9.51 -24.14 14.77
C ASP A 358 -8.59 -25.05 13.94
N ASP A 359 -8.36 -26.28 14.38
CA ASP A 359 -7.49 -27.27 13.73
C ASP A 359 -8.18 -28.26 12.78
N GLN A 360 -9.45 -28.03 12.44
CA GLN A 360 -10.15 -28.85 11.44
C GLN A 360 -9.72 -28.44 10.04
N LEU A 361 -8.87 -29.27 9.42
CA LEU A 361 -8.36 -29.03 8.08
C LEU A 361 -9.16 -29.80 7.02
N PRO A 362 -9.33 -29.25 5.80
CA PRO A 362 -9.98 -29.97 4.72
C PRO A 362 -9.19 -31.22 4.28
N CYS A 363 -9.86 -32.37 4.29
CA CYS A 363 -9.31 -33.64 3.84
C CYS A 363 -10.16 -34.28 2.73
N ASN A 364 -9.54 -35.13 1.91
CA ASN A 364 -10.24 -35.95 0.93
C ASN A 364 -10.94 -37.15 1.61
N GLN A 365 -11.58 -38.00 0.81
CA GLN A 365 -12.29 -39.20 1.31
C GLN A 365 -11.36 -40.21 1.98
N ASP A 366 -10.06 -40.14 1.71
CA ASP A 366 -9.01 -40.99 2.28
C ASP A 366 -8.34 -40.36 3.52
N ASN A 367 -8.90 -39.26 4.05
CA ASN A 367 -8.37 -38.46 5.16
C ASN A 367 -6.99 -37.83 4.90
N GLU A 368 -6.66 -37.54 3.63
CA GLU A 368 -5.45 -36.81 3.27
C GLU A 368 -5.76 -35.33 3.06
N LEU A 369 -4.87 -34.45 3.52
CA LEU A 369 -4.98 -32.99 3.34
C LEU A 369 -5.03 -32.65 1.85
N ILE A 370 -5.98 -31.80 1.46
CA ILE A 370 -6.20 -31.45 0.04
C ILE A 370 -5.47 -30.18 -0.42
N TYR A 371 -4.97 -29.37 0.52
CA TYR A 371 -4.26 -28.11 0.23
C TYR A 371 -2.76 -28.22 0.56
N CYS A 372 -2.20 -27.35 1.39
CA CYS A 372 -0.81 -27.42 1.82
C CYS A 372 -0.59 -28.58 2.80
N TYR A 373 0.47 -29.36 2.57
CA TYR A 373 0.94 -30.42 3.46
C TYR A 373 2.41 -30.74 3.16
N ASN A 374 3.15 -31.23 4.15
CA ASN A 374 4.48 -31.76 3.92
C ASN A 374 4.39 -33.23 3.46
N LYS A 375 4.93 -33.52 2.27
CA LYS A 375 4.98 -34.87 1.69
C LYS A 375 5.88 -35.84 2.48
N LYS A 376 6.96 -35.33 3.10
CA LYS A 376 7.96 -36.10 3.85
C LYS A 376 7.53 -36.29 5.31
N ASP A 377 7.01 -35.25 5.95
CA ASP A 377 6.54 -35.30 7.34
C ASP A 377 5.05 -34.95 7.45
N LYS A 378 4.20 -35.98 7.51
CA LYS A 378 2.75 -35.81 7.63
C LYS A 378 2.31 -35.19 8.97
N ASN A 379 3.19 -35.09 9.96
CA ASN A 379 2.89 -34.49 11.26
C ASN A 379 3.28 -33.01 11.33
N GLU A 380 3.85 -32.44 10.26
CA GLU A 380 4.20 -31.02 10.21
C GLU A 380 2.96 -30.18 9.85
N MET A 381 2.26 -29.71 10.90
CA MET A 381 0.93 -29.09 10.76
C MET A 381 0.95 -27.57 10.64
N TRP A 382 2.09 -26.89 10.85
CA TRP A 382 2.12 -25.42 10.86
C TRP A 382 1.78 -24.82 9.49
N ALA A 383 2.23 -25.43 8.38
CA ALA A 383 1.97 -24.92 7.03
C ALA A 383 0.49 -25.09 6.60
N PRO A 384 -0.14 -26.27 6.82
CA PRO A 384 -1.59 -26.43 6.62
C PRO A 384 -2.44 -25.45 7.47
N LEU A 385 -2.06 -25.25 8.75
CA LEU A 385 -2.76 -24.33 9.63
C LEU A 385 -2.55 -22.86 9.22
N LEU A 386 -1.33 -22.48 8.84
CA LEU A 386 -1.04 -21.13 8.34
C LEU A 386 -1.86 -20.82 7.10
N GLU A 387 -1.90 -21.76 6.15
CA GLU A 387 -2.72 -21.62 4.95
C GLU A 387 -4.20 -21.53 5.29
N LYS A 388 -4.70 -22.29 6.28
CA LYS A 388 -6.08 -22.14 6.76
C LYS A 388 -6.34 -20.74 7.31
N ALA A 389 -5.42 -20.18 8.09
CA ALA A 389 -5.55 -18.84 8.63
C ALA A 389 -5.52 -17.79 7.52
N TYR A 390 -4.64 -17.96 6.53
CA TYR A 390 -4.56 -17.08 5.37
C TYR A 390 -5.82 -17.18 4.49
N ALA A 391 -6.33 -18.39 4.29
CA ALA A 391 -7.61 -18.64 3.62
C ALA A 391 -8.77 -17.97 4.38
N LYS A 392 -8.78 -18.05 5.72
CA LYS A 392 -9.78 -17.37 6.55
C LYS A 392 -9.69 -15.84 6.42
N LEU A 393 -8.46 -15.30 6.36
CA LEU A 393 -8.21 -13.87 6.18
C LEU A 393 -8.75 -13.38 4.82
N HIS A 394 -8.52 -14.16 3.77
CA HIS A 394 -8.92 -13.84 2.40
C HIS A 394 -10.34 -14.31 2.04
N GLY A 395 -11.01 -15.03 2.94
CA GLY A 395 -12.41 -15.45 2.86
C GLY A 395 -12.62 -16.91 2.45
N SER A 396 -11.69 -17.56 1.74
CA SER A 396 -11.74 -18.99 1.43
C SER A 396 -10.38 -19.57 1.01
N TYR A 397 -10.30 -20.89 0.80
CA TYR A 397 -9.11 -21.49 0.16
C TYR A 397 -9.03 -21.18 -1.34
N GLN A 398 -10.18 -21.01 -2.02
CA GLN A 398 -10.22 -20.75 -3.46
C GLN A 398 -9.65 -19.36 -3.80
N THR A 399 -9.78 -18.38 -2.90
CA THR A 399 -9.18 -17.05 -3.07
C THR A 399 -7.65 -17.05 -3.00
N LEU A 400 -7.04 -18.16 -2.58
CA LEU A 400 -5.59 -18.35 -2.62
C LEU A 400 -5.10 -18.90 -3.97
N ASP A 401 -6.00 -19.16 -4.91
CA ASP A 401 -5.65 -19.59 -6.25
C ASP A 401 -5.24 -18.41 -7.14
N GLY A 402 -4.16 -18.59 -7.89
CA GLY A 402 -3.76 -17.71 -9.00
C GLY A 402 -3.44 -16.25 -8.69
N GLY A 403 -2.94 -15.87 -7.51
CA GLY A 403 -2.52 -14.48 -7.27
C GLY A 403 -1.04 -14.25 -6.99
N ASP A 404 -0.71 -12.99 -6.77
CA ASP A 404 0.66 -12.47 -6.77
C ASP A 404 1.43 -12.89 -5.50
N ILE A 405 2.65 -13.41 -5.70
CA ILE A 405 3.51 -13.84 -4.60
C ILE A 405 3.93 -12.63 -3.75
N ASN A 406 4.10 -11.43 -4.33
CA ASN A 406 4.33 -10.20 -3.59
C ASN A 406 3.32 -9.96 -2.47
N GLU A 407 2.03 -10.17 -2.75
CA GLU A 407 0.97 -9.96 -1.75
C GLU A 407 1.19 -10.88 -0.54
N ALA A 408 1.49 -12.15 -0.79
CA ALA A 408 1.80 -13.11 0.25
C ALA A 408 3.09 -12.72 1.00
N LEU A 409 4.15 -12.30 0.31
CA LEU A 409 5.39 -11.88 0.94
C LEU A 409 5.20 -10.64 1.83
N ILE A 410 4.43 -9.64 1.37
CA ILE A 410 4.08 -8.44 2.16
C ILE A 410 3.26 -8.85 3.37
N ASN A 411 2.19 -9.64 3.19
CA ASN A 411 1.30 -10.06 4.27
C ASN A 411 2.05 -10.87 5.34
N MET A 412 3.13 -11.57 4.96
CA MET A 412 3.91 -12.38 5.88
C MET A 412 5.11 -11.67 6.50
N THR A 413 5.46 -10.46 6.04
CA THR A 413 6.65 -9.76 6.56
C THR A 413 6.45 -8.32 6.95
N GLY A 414 5.39 -7.67 6.46
CA GLY A 414 5.26 -6.23 6.50
C GLY A 414 6.39 -5.50 5.76
N GLY A 415 6.99 -6.15 4.76
CA GLY A 415 7.97 -5.57 3.86
C GLY A 415 7.33 -4.71 2.76
N LEU A 416 8.17 -4.05 1.98
CA LEU A 416 7.78 -3.31 0.78
C LEU A 416 8.14 -4.12 -0.47
N ASP A 417 7.26 -4.17 -1.45
CA ASP A 417 7.53 -4.84 -2.73
C ASP A 417 8.32 -3.95 -3.70
N GLU A 418 9.10 -4.61 -4.55
CA GLU A 418 9.70 -4.06 -5.75
C GLU A 418 9.66 -5.12 -6.86
N THR A 419 9.03 -4.79 -7.98
CA THR A 419 8.82 -5.73 -9.09
C THR A 419 9.58 -5.33 -10.34
N PHE A 420 10.23 -6.30 -10.96
CA PHE A 420 11.06 -6.15 -12.15
C PHE A 420 10.56 -7.03 -13.28
N ASN A 421 10.05 -6.39 -14.32
CA ASN A 421 9.74 -7.08 -15.57
C ASN A 421 11.03 -7.46 -16.33
N LEU A 422 11.31 -8.76 -16.37
CA LEU A 422 12.43 -9.38 -17.08
C LEU A 422 12.12 -9.58 -18.58
N SER A 423 10.86 -9.72 -18.98
CA SER A 423 10.48 -9.97 -20.39
C SER A 423 10.85 -8.84 -21.35
N LYS A 424 10.98 -7.60 -20.85
CA LYS A 424 11.42 -6.43 -21.64
C LYS A 424 12.94 -6.23 -21.70
N LEU A 425 13.74 -7.22 -21.31
CA LEU A 425 15.21 -7.17 -21.33
C LEU A 425 15.77 -6.80 -22.71
N ASP A 426 15.22 -7.37 -23.79
CA ASP A 426 15.70 -7.12 -25.16
C ASP A 426 15.29 -5.75 -25.70
N ALA A 427 14.08 -5.27 -25.38
CA ALA A 427 13.59 -3.95 -25.77
C ALA A 427 14.35 -2.80 -25.08
N LYS A 428 14.98 -3.08 -23.93
CA LYS A 428 15.78 -2.12 -23.17
C LYS A 428 17.27 -2.12 -23.54
N LYS A 429 17.75 -3.04 -24.39
CA LYS A 429 19.19 -3.16 -24.74
C LYS A 429 19.82 -1.85 -25.23
N ASP A 430 19.10 -1.08 -26.05
CA ASP A 430 19.60 0.19 -26.60
C ASP A 430 19.61 1.34 -25.57
N LYS A 431 18.74 1.28 -24.55
CA LYS A 431 18.60 2.34 -23.53
C LYS A 431 19.33 2.01 -22.21
N GLN A 432 19.51 0.73 -21.89
CA GLN A 432 20.08 0.22 -20.64
C GLN A 432 20.93 -1.03 -20.90
N PRO A 433 22.16 -0.88 -21.46
CA PRO A 433 22.99 -2.02 -21.86
C PRO A 433 23.42 -2.93 -20.70
N ASN A 434 23.35 -2.45 -19.45
CA ASN A 434 23.77 -3.17 -18.24
C ASN A 434 22.58 -3.63 -17.37
N TYR A 435 21.38 -3.78 -17.94
CA TYR A 435 20.18 -4.08 -17.14
C TYR A 435 20.29 -5.44 -16.43
N LYS A 436 20.76 -6.51 -17.10
CA LYS A 436 21.01 -7.82 -16.47
C LYS A 436 21.94 -7.73 -15.26
N GLU A 437 23.06 -7.02 -15.41
CA GLU A 437 24.03 -6.84 -14.33
C GLU A 437 23.47 -6.01 -13.16
N THR A 438 22.59 -5.05 -13.48
CA THR A 438 21.89 -4.26 -12.46
C THR A 438 20.95 -5.14 -11.64
N ILE A 439 20.17 -6.02 -12.28
CA ILE A 439 19.29 -6.97 -11.59
C ILE A 439 20.09 -7.93 -10.71
N LYS A 440 21.21 -8.49 -11.21
CA LYS A 440 22.11 -9.32 -10.40
C LYS A 440 22.55 -8.61 -9.13
N ARG A 441 23.03 -7.37 -9.27
CA ARG A 441 23.49 -6.57 -8.12
C ARG A 441 22.36 -6.29 -7.14
N ILE A 442 21.15 -6.01 -7.62
CA ILE A 442 19.97 -5.78 -6.78
C ILE A 442 19.65 -7.05 -5.98
N MET A 443 19.59 -8.21 -6.63
CA MET A 443 19.33 -9.49 -5.95
C MET A 443 20.40 -9.82 -4.91
N TYR A 444 21.69 -9.63 -5.22
CA TYR A 444 22.78 -9.79 -4.24
C TYR A 444 22.60 -8.86 -3.03
N GLN A 445 22.20 -7.61 -3.24
CA GLN A 445 21.94 -6.66 -2.16
C GLN A 445 20.68 -7.01 -1.37
N ALA A 446 19.66 -7.55 -2.02
CA ALA A 446 18.42 -7.99 -1.41
C ALA A 446 18.68 -9.17 -0.45
N PHE A 447 19.40 -10.20 -0.90
CA PHE A 447 19.82 -11.31 -0.03
C PHE A 447 20.67 -10.83 1.15
N ALA A 448 21.64 -9.93 0.92
CA ALA A 448 22.46 -9.37 2.00
C ALA A 448 21.65 -8.57 3.04
N LYS A 449 20.43 -8.15 2.70
CA LYS A 449 19.50 -7.43 3.57
C LYS A 449 18.36 -8.31 4.12
N ASN A 450 18.42 -9.63 3.91
CA ASN A 450 17.36 -10.58 4.27
C ASN A 450 15.99 -10.26 3.63
N SER A 451 15.99 -9.67 2.42
CA SER A 451 14.80 -9.60 1.58
C SER A 451 14.37 -11.00 1.15
N MET A 452 13.07 -11.17 0.88
CA MET A 452 12.55 -12.38 0.24
C MET A 452 12.32 -12.11 -1.24
N LEU A 453 12.60 -13.08 -2.09
CA LEU A 453 12.56 -12.91 -3.53
C LEU A 453 11.65 -13.97 -4.16
N GLY A 454 10.74 -13.53 -5.01
CA GLY A 454 9.89 -14.35 -5.86
C GLY A 454 10.24 -14.17 -7.34
N CYS A 455 9.85 -15.13 -8.17
CA CYS A 455 9.89 -14.98 -9.62
C CYS A 455 8.82 -15.83 -10.29
N SER A 456 8.32 -15.39 -11.44
CA SER A 456 7.22 -16.07 -12.12
C SER A 456 7.42 -16.12 -13.63
N ILE A 457 6.66 -17.02 -14.27
CA ILE A 457 6.67 -17.23 -15.71
C ILE A 457 5.27 -16.90 -16.24
N ASP A 458 5.18 -15.87 -17.09
CA ASP A 458 3.92 -15.47 -17.72
C ASP A 458 3.40 -16.58 -18.67
N PRO A 459 2.14 -17.05 -18.53
CA PRO A 459 1.54 -18.03 -19.43
C PRO A 459 1.22 -17.47 -20.83
N GLY A 460 1.30 -16.15 -21.03
CA GLY A 460 1.06 -15.46 -22.28
C GLY A 460 -0.43 -15.26 -22.62
N PRO A 461 -0.76 -14.49 -23.68
CA PRO A 461 -2.12 -14.00 -23.96
C PRO A 461 -3.13 -15.06 -24.43
N SER A 462 -2.68 -16.28 -24.70
CA SER A 462 -3.49 -17.37 -25.28
C SER A 462 -4.02 -18.39 -24.27
N LYS A 463 -3.77 -18.18 -22.97
CA LYS A 463 -4.33 -18.98 -21.88
C LYS A 463 -4.93 -18.02 -20.85
N SER A 464 -6.16 -17.58 -21.07
CA SER A 464 -6.94 -16.94 -20.00
C SER A 464 -7.12 -17.95 -18.86
N LYS A 465 -6.90 -17.48 -17.62
CA LYS A 465 -7.03 -18.26 -16.36
C LYS A 465 -8.40 -18.92 -16.15
N GLU A 466 -9.39 -18.64 -16.99
CA GLU A 466 -10.79 -19.09 -16.82
C GLU A 466 -11.12 -20.43 -17.52
N ASP A 467 -10.24 -21.00 -18.37
CA ASP A 467 -10.65 -22.10 -19.27
C ASP A 467 -9.79 -23.38 -19.22
N SER A 468 -8.87 -23.53 -18.27
CA SER A 468 -8.05 -24.75 -18.16
C SER A 468 -8.45 -25.65 -16.98
N SER A 469 -9.46 -26.49 -17.21
CA SER A 469 -9.77 -27.64 -16.34
C SER A 469 -8.76 -28.80 -16.45
N GLU A 470 -7.60 -28.57 -17.06
CA GLU A 470 -6.53 -29.55 -17.20
C GLU A 470 -5.35 -29.13 -16.33
N PRO A 471 -4.68 -30.08 -15.63
CA PRO A 471 -3.51 -29.77 -14.81
C PRO A 471 -2.48 -29.05 -15.68
N GLU A 472 -1.92 -27.94 -15.20
CA GLU A 472 -0.90 -27.17 -15.91
C GLU A 472 0.21 -28.12 -16.40
N GLU A 473 0.26 -28.42 -17.70
CA GLU A 473 1.35 -29.23 -18.23
C GLU A 473 2.64 -28.40 -18.13
N GLY A 474 3.63 -28.92 -17.40
CA GLY A 474 4.94 -28.30 -17.28
C GLY A 474 5.56 -28.05 -18.65
N LEU A 475 6.23 -26.90 -18.78
CA LEU A 475 7.01 -26.53 -19.95
C LEU A 475 8.08 -27.60 -20.25
N PRO A 476 8.58 -27.68 -21.49
CA PRO A 476 9.65 -28.62 -21.84
C PRO A 476 10.92 -28.51 -20.97
N SER A 477 11.15 -27.34 -20.36
CA SER A 477 12.24 -27.08 -19.40
C SER A 477 12.02 -27.67 -18.00
N GLY A 478 10.85 -28.25 -17.74
CA GLY A 478 10.42 -28.73 -16.41
C GLY A 478 9.85 -27.65 -15.49
N LEU A 479 9.82 -26.39 -15.93
CA LEU A 479 9.18 -25.27 -15.24
C LEU A 479 7.69 -25.16 -15.59
N PHE A 480 6.90 -24.39 -14.85
CA PHE A 480 5.47 -24.16 -15.04
C PHE A 480 5.23 -22.68 -15.31
N ALA A 481 4.36 -22.39 -16.26
CA ALA A 481 3.92 -21.03 -16.55
C ALA A 481 2.59 -20.76 -15.85
N GLY A 482 2.36 -19.53 -15.40
CA GLY A 482 1.26 -19.19 -14.49
C GLY A 482 1.58 -19.46 -13.01
N HIS A 483 2.80 -19.89 -12.72
CA HIS A 483 3.25 -20.36 -11.41
C HIS A 483 4.37 -19.49 -10.83
N ALA A 484 4.37 -19.33 -9.51
CA ALA A 484 5.37 -18.56 -8.79
C ALA A 484 6.41 -19.46 -8.12
N TYR A 485 7.65 -18.97 -8.12
CA TYR A 485 8.82 -19.62 -7.58
C TYR A 485 9.49 -18.72 -6.55
N ILE A 486 10.18 -19.31 -5.59
CA ILE A 486 10.97 -18.57 -4.61
C ILE A 486 12.44 -18.60 -5.03
N VAL A 487 13.09 -17.44 -5.09
CA VAL A 487 14.54 -17.38 -5.23
C VAL A 487 15.16 -17.49 -3.84
N ILE A 488 15.98 -18.52 -3.63
CA ILE A 488 16.48 -18.87 -2.29
C ILE A 488 17.96 -18.53 -2.08
N ASP A 489 18.78 -18.50 -3.14
CA ASP A 489 20.19 -18.11 -3.03
C ASP A 489 20.77 -17.66 -4.38
N THR A 490 21.89 -16.94 -4.35
CA THR A 490 22.71 -16.59 -5.52
C THR A 490 24.19 -16.76 -5.18
N GLN A 491 24.94 -17.45 -6.02
CA GLN A 491 26.36 -17.74 -5.74
C GLN A 491 27.21 -17.62 -7.00
N ASP A 492 28.38 -17.02 -6.83
CA ASP A 492 29.47 -17.10 -7.81
C ASP A 492 30.41 -18.23 -7.42
N ILE A 493 30.67 -19.12 -8.38
CA ILE A 493 31.58 -20.26 -8.22
C ILE A 493 32.66 -20.26 -9.28
N THR A 494 33.73 -20.99 -8.99
CA THR A 494 34.74 -21.36 -9.96
C THR A 494 34.71 -22.88 -10.12
N THR A 495 34.53 -23.37 -11.34
CA THR A 495 34.60 -24.79 -11.70
C THR A 495 36.04 -25.30 -11.70
N ASN A 496 36.23 -26.62 -11.82
CA ASN A 496 37.56 -27.22 -11.77
C ASN A 496 38.46 -26.78 -12.96
N ASP A 497 37.87 -26.30 -14.05
CA ASP A 497 38.54 -25.74 -15.22
C ASP A 497 38.86 -24.22 -15.11
N ASP A 498 38.77 -23.65 -13.90
CA ASP A 498 38.96 -22.22 -13.61
C ASP A 498 37.94 -21.27 -14.27
N LYS A 499 36.82 -21.79 -14.79
CA LYS A 499 35.73 -20.97 -15.31
C LYS A 499 34.87 -20.41 -14.17
N LYS A 500 34.61 -19.11 -14.21
CA LYS A 500 33.70 -18.44 -13.28
C LYS A 500 32.26 -18.56 -13.76
N VAL A 501 31.38 -19.02 -12.89
CA VAL A 501 29.95 -19.19 -13.17
C VAL A 501 29.15 -18.57 -12.04
N SER A 502 28.15 -17.77 -12.41
CA SER A 502 27.18 -17.21 -11.47
C SER A 502 25.90 -18.04 -11.55
N LEU A 503 25.36 -18.44 -10.40
CA LEU A 503 24.19 -19.30 -10.29
C LEU A 503 23.10 -18.66 -9.43
N VAL A 504 21.86 -19.06 -9.68
CA VAL A 504 20.67 -18.72 -8.91
C VAL A 504 20.03 -20.02 -8.44
N LYS A 505 19.70 -20.12 -7.15
CA LYS A 505 18.97 -21.24 -6.56
C LYS A 505 17.50 -20.87 -6.43
N ILE A 506 16.62 -21.75 -6.89
CA ILE A 506 15.18 -21.52 -6.98
C ILE A 506 14.46 -22.69 -6.32
N ARG A 507 13.34 -22.41 -5.65
CA ARG A 507 12.46 -23.39 -5.05
C ARG A 507 11.08 -23.33 -5.69
N ASN A 508 10.58 -24.48 -6.12
CA ASN A 508 9.20 -24.69 -6.53
C ASN A 508 8.33 -25.02 -5.29
N PRO A 509 7.41 -24.14 -4.88
CA PRO A 509 6.58 -24.33 -3.68
C PRO A 509 5.64 -25.53 -3.74
N TRP A 510 5.24 -25.98 -4.94
CA TRP A 510 4.32 -27.11 -5.09
C TRP A 510 5.00 -28.46 -4.83
N GLY A 511 6.34 -28.51 -4.84
CA GLY A 511 7.10 -29.75 -4.68
C GLY A 511 6.62 -30.87 -5.60
N SER A 512 6.00 -30.53 -6.74
CA SER A 512 5.62 -31.48 -7.78
C SER A 512 6.91 -32.01 -8.39
N GLY A 513 6.96 -33.30 -8.71
CA GLY A 513 8.17 -34.03 -9.08
C GLY A 513 8.75 -33.67 -10.46
N THR A 514 8.76 -32.39 -10.80
CA THR A 514 9.27 -31.78 -12.03
C THR A 514 9.96 -30.48 -11.63
N GLU A 515 11.28 -30.47 -11.83
CA GLU A 515 12.19 -29.35 -11.60
C GLU A 515 12.79 -28.93 -12.93
N TRP A 516 13.52 -27.81 -12.91
CA TRP A 516 14.42 -27.44 -14.00
C TRP A 516 15.24 -28.66 -14.48
N ASN A 517 15.24 -28.91 -15.79
CA ASN A 517 15.91 -30.07 -16.39
C ASN A 517 17.10 -29.69 -17.30
N GLY A 518 17.48 -28.41 -17.33
CA GLY A 518 18.62 -27.92 -18.11
C GLY A 518 19.95 -28.01 -17.36
N ASP A 519 20.92 -27.22 -17.80
CA ASP A 519 22.23 -27.11 -17.14
C ASP A 519 22.06 -26.65 -15.69
N TRP A 520 22.83 -27.24 -14.76
CA TRP A 520 22.78 -27.01 -13.31
C TRP A 520 21.54 -27.55 -12.57
N SER A 521 20.62 -28.21 -13.26
CA SER A 521 19.63 -29.08 -12.61
C SER A 521 20.29 -30.14 -11.73
N ASP A 522 19.54 -30.74 -10.81
CA ASP A 522 20.07 -31.70 -9.84
C ASP A 522 20.74 -32.92 -10.48
N LYS A 523 20.30 -33.31 -11.67
CA LYS A 523 20.88 -34.45 -12.43
C LYS A 523 21.81 -34.00 -13.55
N SER A 524 22.15 -32.72 -13.62
CA SER A 524 22.94 -32.16 -14.70
C SER A 524 24.40 -32.65 -14.62
N PRO A 525 24.99 -33.14 -15.73
CA PRO A 525 26.38 -33.57 -15.74
C PRO A 525 27.37 -32.40 -15.58
N VAL A 526 26.92 -31.14 -15.70
CA VAL A 526 27.80 -29.96 -15.48
C VAL A 526 28.31 -29.90 -14.05
N TRP A 527 27.61 -30.53 -13.10
CA TRP A 527 28.07 -30.66 -11.72
C TRP A 527 29.33 -31.53 -11.60
N ASP A 528 29.64 -32.41 -12.56
CA ASP A 528 30.86 -33.23 -12.52
C ASP A 528 32.14 -32.38 -12.56
N ASP A 529 32.06 -31.17 -13.11
CA ASP A 529 33.15 -30.20 -13.17
C ASP A 529 33.23 -29.28 -11.95
N VAL A 530 32.51 -29.60 -10.86
CA VAL A 530 32.52 -28.82 -9.61
C VAL A 530 33.12 -29.64 -8.47
N SER A 531 34.08 -29.06 -7.74
CA SER A 531 34.72 -29.70 -6.60
C SER A 531 33.72 -30.02 -5.48
N LYS A 532 34.04 -31.03 -4.66
CA LYS A 532 33.19 -31.44 -3.53
C LYS A 532 33.03 -30.32 -2.51
N GLU A 533 34.07 -29.52 -2.32
CA GLU A 533 34.08 -28.38 -1.41
C GLU A 533 33.10 -27.29 -1.86
N VAL A 534 33.06 -26.99 -3.16
CA VAL A 534 32.11 -26.03 -3.73
C VAL A 534 30.69 -26.57 -3.67
N LYS A 535 30.45 -27.84 -4.04
CA LYS A 535 29.12 -28.47 -3.90
C LYS A 535 28.59 -28.40 -2.46
N LYS A 536 29.45 -28.66 -1.48
CA LYS A 536 29.10 -28.54 -0.06
C LYS A 536 28.75 -27.09 0.32
N LYS A 537 29.48 -26.10 -0.18
CA LYS A 537 29.16 -24.68 0.04
C LYS A 537 27.80 -24.30 -0.54
N LEU A 538 27.46 -24.84 -1.71
CA LEU A 538 26.19 -24.62 -2.38
C LEU A 538 25.02 -25.41 -1.78
N THR A 539 25.26 -26.23 -0.75
CA THR A 539 24.24 -27.16 -0.21
C THR A 539 23.61 -28.02 -1.32
N TYR A 540 24.41 -28.43 -2.30
CA TYR A 540 23.94 -29.23 -3.42
C TYR A 540 23.68 -30.67 -2.98
N GLU A 541 22.49 -31.16 -3.31
CA GLU A 541 22.09 -32.56 -3.17
C GLU A 541 21.45 -33.01 -4.48
N GLU A 542 21.75 -34.23 -4.94
CA GLU A 542 21.11 -34.82 -6.14
C GLU A 542 19.76 -35.43 -5.73
N VAL A 543 18.82 -34.60 -5.32
CA VAL A 543 17.54 -35.03 -4.76
C VAL A 543 16.44 -34.12 -5.27
N GLN A 544 15.46 -34.72 -5.94
CA GLN A 544 14.30 -34.02 -6.46
C GLN A 544 13.36 -33.59 -5.31
N ASP A 545 13.67 -32.46 -4.68
CA ASP A 545 12.99 -31.93 -3.49
C ASP A 545 12.27 -30.58 -3.72
N GLY A 546 12.26 -30.11 -4.96
CA GLY A 546 11.69 -28.85 -5.40
C GLY A 546 12.70 -27.71 -5.44
N GLU A 547 13.93 -27.88 -4.97
CA GLU A 547 15.00 -26.89 -5.08
C GLU A 547 15.98 -27.23 -6.21
N PHE A 548 16.39 -26.25 -7.00
CA PHE A 548 17.37 -26.47 -8.06
C PHE A 548 18.20 -25.22 -8.30
N TRP A 549 19.41 -25.41 -8.84
CA TRP A 549 20.24 -24.32 -9.33
C TRP A 549 20.04 -24.14 -10.84
N MET A 550 20.25 -22.92 -11.32
CA MET A 550 20.36 -22.60 -12.74
C MET A 550 21.35 -21.46 -12.97
N SER A 551 21.81 -21.33 -14.22
CA SER A 551 22.64 -20.20 -14.60
C SER A 551 21.80 -18.91 -14.66
N TRP A 552 22.44 -17.75 -14.47
CA TRP A 552 21.74 -16.47 -14.67
C TRP A 552 21.24 -16.27 -16.10
N ASP A 553 21.92 -16.84 -17.10
CA ASP A 553 21.46 -16.72 -18.48
C ASP A 553 20.17 -17.53 -18.70
N ASP A 554 20.07 -18.72 -18.10
CA ASP A 554 18.83 -19.50 -18.08
C ASP A 554 17.74 -18.78 -17.29
N PHE A 555 18.06 -18.19 -16.13
CA PHE A 555 17.11 -17.43 -15.34
C PHE A 555 16.45 -16.30 -16.16
N PHE A 556 17.25 -15.45 -16.78
CA PHE A 556 16.75 -14.35 -17.63
C PHE A 556 16.06 -14.81 -18.91
N SER A 557 16.24 -16.06 -19.33
CA SER A 557 15.62 -16.61 -20.54
C SER A 557 14.30 -17.32 -20.26
N ASN A 558 14.06 -17.74 -19.01
CA ASN A 558 12.88 -18.50 -18.62
C ASN A 558 11.90 -17.70 -17.76
N PHE A 559 12.39 -16.82 -16.88
CA PHE A 559 11.54 -16.03 -15.97
C PHE A 559 11.20 -14.66 -16.58
N HIS A 560 9.94 -14.26 -16.42
CA HIS A 560 9.41 -13.03 -17.00
C HIS A 560 9.32 -11.90 -15.98
N GLU A 561 9.26 -12.25 -14.70
CA GLU A 561 9.07 -11.32 -13.59
C GLU A 561 9.93 -11.74 -12.40
N LEU A 562 10.53 -10.75 -11.75
CA LEU A 562 11.27 -10.88 -10.50
C LEU A 562 10.65 -9.94 -9.48
N GLU A 563 10.43 -10.44 -8.30
CA GLU A 563 9.70 -9.78 -7.23
C GLU A 563 10.55 -9.79 -5.97
N ILE A 564 10.67 -8.64 -5.31
CA ILE A 564 11.53 -8.48 -4.15
C ILE A 564 10.74 -7.84 -3.02
N CYS A 565 10.57 -8.57 -1.93
CA CYS A 565 10.00 -8.04 -0.70
C CYS A 565 11.13 -7.57 0.24
N HIS A 566 11.29 -6.26 0.35
CA HIS A 566 12.24 -5.60 1.23
C HIS A 566 11.75 -5.56 2.68
N CYS A 567 12.31 -6.44 3.50
CA CYS A 567 12.11 -6.43 4.93
C CYS A 567 12.94 -5.29 5.56
N GLY A 568 12.30 -4.18 5.93
CA GLY A 568 12.96 -2.98 6.47
C GLY A 568 13.09 -2.99 8.00
N PRO A 569 13.84 -2.04 8.59
CA PRO A 569 13.92 -1.88 10.04
C PRO A 569 12.55 -1.69 10.70
N SER A 570 11.57 -1.08 10.04
CA SER A 570 10.18 -0.94 10.50
C SER A 570 9.46 -2.30 10.59
N SER A 571 9.62 -3.14 9.57
CA SER A 571 9.13 -4.53 9.54
C SER A 571 9.68 -5.32 10.73
N PHE A 572 10.94 -5.05 11.10
CA PHE A 572 11.63 -5.71 12.21
C PHE A 572 11.46 -5.03 13.59
N GLU A 573 11.27 -3.71 13.66
CA GLU A 573 11.03 -2.97 14.92
C GLU A 573 9.65 -3.26 15.48
N ALA A 574 8.64 -3.47 14.63
CA ALA A 574 7.35 -4.01 15.05
C ALA A 574 7.51 -5.37 15.76
N ILE A 575 8.40 -6.22 15.23
CA ILE A 575 8.74 -7.54 15.78
C ILE A 575 9.49 -7.42 17.11
N ALA A 576 10.42 -6.46 17.23
CA ALA A 576 11.19 -6.25 18.47
C ALA A 576 10.34 -5.66 19.62
N ARG A 577 9.39 -4.76 19.32
CA ARG A 577 8.53 -4.11 20.34
C ARG A 577 7.47 -5.06 20.92
N GLN A 578 7.09 -6.12 20.20
CA GLN A 578 6.08 -7.09 20.66
C GLN A 578 6.67 -8.31 21.37
N LEU A 579 7.92 -8.71 21.07
CA LEU A 579 8.60 -9.84 21.73
C LEU A 579 9.26 -9.45 23.08
N ASP A 580 9.47 -8.15 23.33
CA ASP A 580 10.18 -7.67 24.52
C ASP A 580 9.24 -7.29 25.68
N SER A 581 8.53 -8.27 26.23
CA SER A 581 7.99 -8.18 27.59
C SER A 581 8.78 -9.01 28.61
N SER A 582 9.93 -9.62 28.27
CA SER A 582 10.69 -10.37 29.29
C SER A 582 12.17 -10.74 29.06
N LYS A 583 12.90 -10.37 27.99
CA LYS A 583 14.34 -10.77 27.89
C LYS A 583 15.27 -9.75 27.22
N PRO A 584 16.46 -9.49 27.80
CA PRO A 584 17.45 -8.62 27.19
C PRO A 584 18.05 -9.24 25.92
N VAL A 585 18.13 -8.44 24.86
CA VAL A 585 18.77 -8.77 23.58
C VAL A 585 20.27 -8.99 23.81
N ASP A 586 20.77 -10.17 23.40
CA ASP A 586 22.21 -10.47 23.35
C ASP A 586 22.84 -9.71 22.17
N GLN A 587 23.71 -8.75 22.48
CA GLN A 587 24.37 -7.85 21.53
C GLN A 587 25.60 -8.47 20.82
N SER A 588 25.77 -9.79 20.86
CA SER A 588 27.02 -10.42 20.41
C SER A 588 27.15 -10.67 18.89
N GLU A 589 26.14 -10.37 18.06
CA GLU A 589 26.22 -10.56 16.59
C GLU A 589 26.01 -9.29 15.75
N GLU A 590 26.28 -8.09 16.29
CA GLU A 590 26.32 -6.86 15.48
C GLU A 590 27.70 -6.66 14.82
N ASN A 591 27.98 -7.39 13.75
CA ASN A 591 29.03 -7.01 12.80
C ASN A 591 28.42 -6.25 11.61
N TRP A 592 28.14 -4.97 11.80
CA TRP A 592 27.73 -4.06 10.72
C TRP A 592 28.96 -3.37 10.10
N CYS A 593 29.16 -3.56 8.80
CA CYS A 593 30.15 -2.81 8.02
C CYS A 593 29.60 -1.42 7.66
N GLN A 594 30.24 -0.36 8.17
CA GLN A 594 30.12 0.99 7.62
C GLN A 594 30.76 1.04 6.23
N VAL A 595 30.02 1.51 5.22
CA VAL A 595 30.59 1.95 3.95
C VAL A 595 30.62 3.48 3.97
N ARG A 596 31.83 4.04 3.82
CA ARG A 596 32.10 5.47 3.66
C ARG A 596 31.74 5.98 2.27
#